data_AF-A0AAN6UBU7-F1
#
_entry.id   AF-A0AAN6UBU7-F1
#
_cell.length_a   1.000
_cell.length_b   1.000
_cell.length_c   1.000
_cell.angle_alpha   90.00
_cell.angle_beta   90.00
_cell.angle_gamma   90.00
#
_symmetry.space_group_name_H-M   'P 1'
#
loop_
_entity.id
_entity.type
_entity.pdbx_description
1 polymer ?
#
loop_
_entity_poly.entity_id
_entity_poly.type
_entity_poly.pdbx_seq_one_letter_code
_entity_poly.pdbx_strand_id
1 'polypeptide(L)'
;PRLMADKSEFARAMARIMLGRRLFVKKRGYIGAGPLSARVGDAVCVLAGGHVPLVLREEHGGNADGCVTLIGNCYVHGVMLGEAVE
;
A
#
# COMPACT_ATOMS: atom_id res chain seq x y z
N PRO A 1 5.21 19.71 -13.50
CA PRO A 1 3.96 19.46 -12.73
C PRO A 1 3.34 20.78 -12.21
N ARG A 2 2.07 21.05 -12.52
CA ARG A 2 1.31 22.19 -11.95
C ARG A 2 0.45 21.68 -10.81
N LEU A 3 0.38 22.42 -9.69
CA LEU A 3 -0.61 22.15 -8.65
C LEU A 3 -2.01 22.34 -9.24
N MET A 4 -2.96 21.50 -8.83
CA MET A 4 -4.38 21.76 -9.07
C MET A 4 -4.74 23.05 -8.33
N ALA A 5 -5.14 24.08 -9.08
CA ALA A 5 -5.46 25.39 -8.53
C ALA A 5 -6.81 25.40 -7.79
N ASP A 6 -7.72 24.49 -8.17
CA ASP A 6 -9.04 24.35 -7.58
C ASP A 6 -9.12 23.17 -6.62
N LYS A 7 -9.61 23.44 -5.40
CA LYS A 7 -9.85 22.44 -4.36
C LYS A 7 -10.86 21.39 -4.80
N SER A 8 -11.87 21.77 -5.59
CA SER A 8 -12.92 20.85 -6.04
C SER A 8 -12.39 19.82 -7.03
N GLU A 9 -11.49 20.25 -7.91
CA GLU A 9 -10.77 19.39 -8.85
C GLU A 9 -9.89 18.38 -8.10
N PHE A 10 -9.10 18.86 -7.13
CA PHE A 10 -8.26 18.00 -6.30
C PHE A 10 -9.08 16.96 -5.53
N ALA A 11 -10.18 17.38 -4.89
CA ALA A 11 -11.04 16.48 -4.14
C ALA A 11 -11.65 15.38 -5.04
N ARG A 12 -12.10 15.73 -6.24
CA ARG A 12 -12.64 14.77 -7.22
C ARG A 12 -11.59 13.80 -7.73
N ALA A 13 -10.38 14.28 -8.02
CA ALA A 13 -9.28 13.44 -8.43
C ALA A 13 -8.90 12.46 -7.31
N MET A 14 -8.77 12.96 -6.08
CA MET A 14 -8.46 12.15 -4.90
C MET A 14 -9.52 11.07 -4.66
N ALA A 15 -10.81 11.42 -4.72
CA ALA A 15 -11.91 10.46 -4.55
C ALA A 15 -11.85 9.32 -5.58
N ARG A 16 -11.49 9.63 -6.83
CA ARG A 16 -11.33 8.61 -7.89
C ARG A 16 -10.13 7.71 -7.65
N ILE A 17 -8.98 8.27 -7.29
CA ILE A 17 -7.74 7.52 -7.06
C ILE A 17 -7.85 6.63 -5.82
N MET A 18 -8.56 7.10 -4.80
CA MET A 18 -8.76 6.39 -3.54
C MET A 18 -9.94 5.41 -3.57
N LEU A 19 -10.71 5.35 -4.66
CA LEU A 19 -11.77 4.36 -4.79
C LEU A 19 -11.19 2.94 -4.69
N GLY A 20 -11.72 2.14 -3.78
CA GLY A 20 -11.21 0.78 -3.51
C GLY A 20 -9.90 0.73 -2.71
N ARG A 21 -9.44 1.87 -2.18
CA ARG A 21 -8.25 1.96 -1.34
C ARG A 21 -8.55 2.44 0.08
N ARG A 22 -7.75 1.99 1.03
CA ARG A 22 -7.76 2.40 2.44
C ARG A 22 -6.43 3.06 2.78
N LEU A 23 -6.49 4.24 3.39
CA LEU A 23 -5.30 4.88 3.98
C LEU A 23 -4.84 4.09 5.19
N PHE A 24 -3.52 3.92 5.32
CA PHE A 24 -2.91 3.29 6.47
C PHE A 24 -1.65 4.04 6.93
N VAL A 25 -1.29 3.83 8.19
CA VAL A 25 -0.05 4.35 8.78
C VAL A 25 0.74 3.17 9.34
N LYS A 26 2.02 3.05 8.97
CA LYS A 26 2.94 2.03 9.49
C LYS A 26 3.55 2.54 10.81
N LYS A 27 4.01 1.62 11.68
CA LYS A 27 4.63 1.93 12.98
C LYS A 27 5.77 2.96 12.94
N ARG A 28 6.50 3.07 11.81
CA ARG A 28 7.59 4.04 11.62
C ARG A 28 7.14 5.40 11.03
N GLY A 29 5.84 5.69 11.01
CA GLY A 29 5.29 6.95 10.50
C GLY A 29 5.07 7.00 8.99
N TYR A 30 5.36 5.93 8.25
CA TYR A 30 5.05 5.86 6.82
C TYR A 30 3.54 5.89 6.60
N ILE A 31 3.11 6.70 5.63
CA ILE A 31 1.72 6.81 5.19
C ILE A 31 1.57 6.07 3.86
N GLY A 32 0.50 5.31 3.71
CA GLY A 32 0.22 4.58 2.48
C GLY A 32 -1.27 4.46 2.16
N ALA A 33 -1.53 3.94 0.96
CA ALA A 33 -2.87 3.65 0.45
C ALA A 33 -2.86 2.24 -0.17
N GLY A 34 -3.54 1.30 0.50
CA GLY A 34 -3.60 -0.12 0.13
C GLY A 34 -5.02 -0.57 -0.22
N PRO A 35 -5.22 -1.86 -0.55
CA PRO A 35 -6.54 -2.40 -0.87
C PRO A 35 -7.49 -2.36 0.33
N LEU A 36 -8.81 -2.32 0.09
CA LEU A 36 -9.81 -2.32 1.17
C LEU A 36 -9.73 -3.54 2.10
N SER A 37 -9.24 -4.67 1.60
CA SER A 37 -9.03 -5.93 2.32
C SER A 37 -7.78 -5.94 3.23
N ALA A 38 -6.93 -4.90 3.15
CA ALA A 38 -5.79 -4.75 4.03
C ALA A 38 -6.25 -4.50 5.48
N ARG A 39 -5.54 -5.12 6.43
CA ARG A 39 -5.84 -5.03 7.86
C ARG A 39 -4.59 -4.94 8.71
N VAL A 40 -4.77 -4.58 9.99
CA VAL A 40 -3.68 -4.61 10.98
C VAL A 40 -3.10 -6.02 11.07
N GLY A 41 -1.78 -6.12 11.00
CA GLY A 41 -1.05 -7.40 10.95
C GLY A 41 -0.55 -7.77 9.56
N ASP A 42 -1.10 -7.17 8.49
CA ASP A 42 -0.57 -7.38 7.14
C ASP A 42 0.83 -6.74 7.01
N ALA A 43 1.70 -7.40 6.26
CA ALA A 43 3.03 -6.92 5.91
C ALA A 43 2.99 -6.10 4.61
N VAL A 44 3.86 -5.10 4.50
CA VAL A 44 4.10 -4.37 3.25
C VAL A 44 5.52 -4.62 2.81
N CYS A 45 5.69 -5.22 1.64
CA CYS A 45 6.97 -5.65 1.10
C CYS A 45 7.12 -5.23 -0.36
N VAL A 46 8.35 -4.94 -0.79
CA VAL A 46 8.71 -4.87 -2.21
C VAL A 46 9.40 -6.20 -2.53
N LEU A 47 8.83 -6.98 -3.45
CA LEU A 47 9.45 -8.24 -3.87
C LEU A 47 10.68 -7.96 -4.73
N ALA A 48 11.68 -8.84 -4.67
CA ALA A 48 12.89 -8.72 -5.49
C ALA A 48 12.53 -8.64 -6.98
N GLY A 49 13.05 -7.62 -7.67
CA GLY A 49 12.71 -7.33 -9.07
C GLY A 49 11.37 -6.62 -9.27
N GLY A 50 10.59 -6.39 -8.21
CA GLY A 50 9.35 -5.61 -8.24
C GLY A 50 9.60 -4.11 -8.09
N HIS A 51 8.70 -3.32 -8.68
CA HIS A 51 8.78 -1.85 -8.64
C HIS A 51 7.69 -1.18 -7.78
N VAL A 52 6.81 -1.98 -7.16
CA VAL A 52 5.69 -1.48 -6.36
C VAL A 52 5.58 -2.23 -5.04
N PRO A 53 5.23 -1.54 -3.94
CA PRO A 53 4.91 -2.19 -2.67
C PRO A 53 3.67 -3.08 -2.79
N LEU A 54 3.72 -4.25 -2.15
CA LEU A 54 2.62 -5.22 -2.06
C LEU A 54 2.23 -5.45 -0.60
N VAL A 55 0.94 -5.68 -0.37
CA VAL A 55 0.40 -6.11 0.92
C VAL A 55 0.34 -7.63 0.93
N LEU A 56 1.01 -8.24 1.90
CA LEU A 56 1.09 -9.68 2.12
C LEU A 56 0.51 -10.03 3.48
N ARG A 57 -0.08 -11.22 3.59
CA ARG A 57 -0.63 -11.74 4.85
C ARG A 57 -0.13 -13.14 5.10
N GLU A 58 0.43 -13.35 6.29
CA GLU A 58 0.76 -14.68 6.78
C GLU A 58 -0.52 -15.39 7.22
N GLU A 59 -0.74 -16.60 6.71
CA GLU A 59 -1.83 -17.46 7.15
C GLU A 59 -1.28 -18.43 8.21
N HIS A 60 -1.78 -18.32 9.43
CA HIS A 60 -1.40 -19.20 10.53
C HIS A 60 -2.45 -20.30 10.66
N GLY A 61 -2.05 -21.58 10.56
CA GLY A 61 -2.94 -22.73 10.84
C GLY A 61 -3.32 -23.61 9.63
N GLY A 62 -2.58 -23.56 8.52
CA GLY A 62 -2.72 -24.51 7.39
C GLY A 62 -1.56 -25.52 7.32
N ASN A 63 -1.69 -26.56 6.48
CA ASN A 63 -0.71 -27.65 6.31
C ASN A 63 0.67 -27.24 5.74
N ALA A 64 0.95 -25.94 5.58
CA ALA A 64 2.19 -25.44 5.02
C ALA A 64 2.65 -24.20 5.78
N ASP A 65 3.61 -24.39 6.68
CA ASP A 65 4.32 -23.30 7.32
C ASP A 65 4.96 -22.39 6.26
N GLY A 66 4.82 -21.07 6.42
CA GLY A 66 5.43 -20.07 5.53
C GLY A 66 4.62 -19.69 4.29
N CYS A 67 3.38 -20.15 4.14
CA CYS A 67 2.50 -19.64 3.08
C CYS A 67 2.05 -18.20 3.37
N VAL A 68 2.17 -17.34 2.36
CA VAL A 68 1.70 -15.95 2.39
C VAL A 68 0.67 -15.71 1.30
N THR A 69 -0.40 -15.01 1.66
CA THR A 69 -1.44 -14.57 0.72
C THR A 69 -1.10 -13.18 0.21
N LEU A 70 -1.10 -13.01 -1.11
CA LEU A 70 -1.04 -11.69 -1.73
C LEU A 70 -2.40 -11.00 -1.62
N ILE A 71 -2.47 -9.91 -0.86
CA ILE A 71 -3.70 -9.13 -0.68
C ILE A 71 -3.89 -8.11 -1.81
N GLY A 72 -2.79 -7.51 -2.29
CA GLY A 72 -2.81 -6.58 -3.43
C GLY A 72 -1.67 -5.57 -3.43
N ASN A 73 -1.66 -4.66 -4.41
CA ASN A 73 -0.67 -3.58 -4.47
C ASN A 73 -1.01 -2.43 -3.53
N CYS A 74 0.00 -1.64 -3.14
CA CYS A 74 -0.22 -0.43 -2.36
C CYS A 74 0.75 0.68 -2.76
N TYR A 75 0.35 1.91 -2.46
CA TYR A 75 1.23 3.07 -2.46
C TYR A 75 1.78 3.26 -1.05
N VAL A 76 3.08 3.51 -0.92
CA VAL A 76 3.69 3.95 0.34
C VAL A 76 4.59 5.15 0.03
N HIS A 77 4.31 6.24 0.72
CA HIS A 77 5.07 7.48 0.59
C HIS A 77 6.53 7.23 1.04
N GLY A 78 7.50 7.67 0.24
CA GLY A 78 8.92 7.44 0.50
C GLY A 78 9.39 5.98 0.36
N VAL A 79 8.64 5.11 -0.30
CA VAL A 79 9.04 3.72 -0.60
C VAL A 79 8.89 3.45 -2.10
N MET A 80 7.74 3.83 -2.66
CA MET A 80 7.44 3.66 -4.09
C MET A 80 8.31 4.57 -5.00
N LEU A 81 9.03 5.53 -4.44
CA LEU A 81 9.95 6.42 -5.16
C LEU A 81 11.39 5.89 -5.23
N GLY A 82 11.61 4.60 -4.95
CA GLY A 82 12.94 3.97 -5.02
C GLY A 82 13.77 4.11 -3.74
N GLU A 83 13.19 4.67 -2.69
CA GLU A 83 13.83 4.86 -1.37
C GLU A 83 13.75 3.60 -0.48
N ALA A 84 13.15 2.53 -0.97
CA ALA A 84 13.05 1.26 -0.25
C ALA A 84 14.32 0.42 -0.45
N VAL A 85 15.31 0.60 0.43
CA VAL A 85 16.43 -0.32 0.58
C VAL A 85 16.62 -0.61 2.07
N GLU A 86 16.11 -1.77 2.50
CA GLU A 86 16.66 -2.64 3.55
C GLU A 86 15.87 -3.96 3.60
#